data_AF-A0A371HMZ5-F1
#
_entry.id   AF-A0A371HMZ5-F1
#
_cell.length_a   1.000
_cell.length_b   1.000
_cell.length_c   1.000
_cell.angle_alpha   90.00
_cell.angle_beta   90.00
_cell.angle_gamma   90.00
#
_symmetry.space_group_name_H-M   'P 1'
#
loop_
_entity.id
_entity.type
_entity.pdbx_description
1 polymer ?
#
loop_
_entity_poly.entity_id
_entity_poly.type
_entity_poly.pdbx_seq_one_letter_code
_entity_poly.pdbx_strand_id
1 'polypeptide(L)'
;MDGFSSYMQIHIAPEDQHKTTFTCPFGTVAYTCMPFSLCNAPSTFQRYLTSIFSDLLQDCMEVFMDDFTCHFMVTEGIVLGHLVSNRGIEVDKSKIDIITSLPNPTSMWEVRSFLGHAGFYRRFIKNFSKLALPLSKLL
;
A
#
# COMPACT_ATOMS: atom_id res chain seq x y z
N MET A 1 10.68 0.70 8.99
CA MET A 1 10.15 0.71 10.38
C MET A 1 8.67 0.41 10.25
N ASP A 2 8.12 -0.49 11.05
CA ASP A 2 6.70 -0.84 10.97
C ASP A 2 5.83 0.31 11.48
N GLY A 3 4.89 0.77 10.66
CA GLY A 3 3.99 1.89 10.95
C GLY A 3 2.82 1.55 11.87
N PHE A 4 2.62 0.28 12.21
CA PHE A 4 1.45 -0.19 12.95
C PHE A 4 1.23 0.50 14.31
N SER A 5 2.30 0.81 15.04
CA SER A 5 2.21 1.54 16.32
C SER A 5 2.10 3.07 16.17
N SER A 6 2.30 3.58 14.97
CA SER A 6 2.35 5.02 14.68
C SER A 6 0.96 5.65 14.62
N TYR A 7 -0.08 4.88 14.30
CA TYR A 7 -1.48 5.32 14.36
C TYR A 7 -1.88 5.80 15.76
N MET A 8 -1.40 5.11 16.79
CA MET A 8 -1.74 5.43 18.18
C MET A 8 -1.09 6.74 18.69
N GLN A 9 -0.24 7.37 17.88
CA GLN A 9 0.34 8.68 18.19
C GLN A 9 -0.52 9.85 17.67
N ILE A 10 -1.50 9.59 16.80
CA ILE A 10 -2.38 10.63 16.25
C ILE A 10 -3.62 10.74 17.14
N HIS A 11 -3.74 11.88 17.83
CA HIS A 11 -4.89 12.18 18.66
C HIS A 11 -6.15 12.45 17.84
N ILE A 12 -7.28 11.86 18.29
CA ILE A 12 -8.59 12.14 17.73
C ILE A 12 -9.14 13.42 18.37
N ALA A 13 -9.71 14.30 17.55
CA ALA A 13 -10.37 15.52 18.01
C ALA A 13 -11.43 15.19 19.10
N PRO A 14 -11.48 15.92 20.23
CA PRO A 14 -12.39 15.59 21.34
C PRO A 14 -13.85 15.44 20.90
N GLU A 15 -14.29 16.24 19.94
CA GLU A 15 -15.64 16.17 19.36
C GLU A 15 -15.93 14.85 18.63
N ASP A 16 -14.93 14.14 18.11
CA ASP A 16 -15.08 12.93 17.30
C ASP A 16 -14.79 11.63 18.08
N GLN A 17 -14.25 11.71 19.30
CA GLN A 17 -13.91 10.53 20.12
C GLN A 17 -15.13 9.63 20.39
N HIS A 18 -16.31 10.22 20.59
CA HIS A 18 -17.55 9.48 20.81
C HIS A 18 -17.94 8.58 19.63
N LYS A 19 -17.45 8.84 18.41
CA LYS A 19 -17.71 7.99 17.23
C LYS A 19 -16.88 6.70 17.25
N THR A 20 -15.86 6.64 18.10
CA THR A 20 -14.95 5.50 18.25
C THR A 20 -15.26 4.66 19.49
N THR A 21 -16.40 4.89 20.15
CA THR A 21 -16.81 4.09 21.30
C THR A 21 -17.08 2.65 20.93
N PHE A 22 -16.61 1.73 21.77
CA PHE A 22 -16.96 0.32 21.70
C PHE A 22 -17.43 -0.18 23.07
N THR A 23 -18.31 -1.18 23.05
CA THR A 23 -18.87 -1.78 24.26
C THR A 23 -18.07 -3.03 24.62
N CYS A 24 -17.54 -3.08 25.84
CA CYS A 24 -16.92 -4.26 26.42
C CYS A 24 -17.69 -4.69 27.69
N PRO A 25 -17.48 -5.91 28.22
CA PRO A 25 -18.15 -6.37 29.43
C PRO A 25 -17.95 -5.48 30.66
N PHE A 26 -16.93 -4.60 30.64
CA PHE A 26 -16.58 -3.69 31.72
C PHE A 26 -17.10 -2.26 31.52
N GLY A 27 -17.78 -1.97 30.40
CA GLY A 27 -18.35 -0.66 30.12
C GLY A 27 -18.24 -0.22 28.66
N THR A 28 -18.64 1.02 28.39
CA THR A 28 -18.42 1.67 27.09
C THR A 28 -17.17 2.54 27.20
N VAL A 29 -16.21 2.33 26.31
CA VAL A 29 -14.95 3.09 26.27
C VAL A 29 -14.74 3.69 24.89
N ALA A 30 -14.07 4.84 24.81
CA ALA A 30 -13.76 5.54 23.57
C ALA A 30 -12.25 5.57 23.33
N TYR A 31 -11.83 5.59 22.06
CA TYR A 31 -10.43 5.81 21.72
C TYR A 31 -10.08 7.30 21.79
N THR A 32 -8.93 7.61 22.40
CA THR A 32 -8.35 8.96 22.43
C THR A 32 -7.36 9.20 21.29
N CYS A 33 -6.80 8.11 20.75
CA CYS A 33 -5.89 8.12 19.60
C CYS A 33 -6.44 7.20 18.50
N MET A 34 -6.03 7.46 17.26
CA MET A 34 -6.54 6.80 16.07
C MET A 34 -6.27 5.28 16.08
N PRO A 35 -7.31 4.43 16.15
CA PRO A 35 -7.14 2.99 15.97
C PRO A 35 -7.04 2.63 14.48
N PHE A 36 -6.35 1.53 14.18
CA PHE A 36 -6.16 1.03 12.80
C PHE A 36 -7.48 0.70 12.08
N SER A 37 -8.55 0.42 12.82
CA SER A 37 -9.84 0.01 12.26
C SER A 37 -10.66 1.13 11.59
N LEU A 38 -10.19 2.38 11.60
CA LEU A 38 -10.91 3.49 10.97
C LEU A 38 -10.61 3.55 9.46
N CYS A 39 -11.65 3.65 8.63
CA CYS A 39 -11.51 3.70 7.17
C CYS A 39 -10.61 4.85 6.66
N ASN A 40 -10.50 5.94 7.43
CA ASN A 40 -9.68 7.10 7.10
C ASN A 40 -8.35 7.14 7.88
N ALA A 41 -8.01 6.09 8.64
CA ALA A 41 -6.76 6.04 9.37
C ALA A 41 -5.54 6.10 8.44
N PRO A 42 -5.46 5.32 7.34
CA PRO A 42 -4.32 5.37 6.43
C PRO A 42 -4.11 6.75 5.79
N SER A 43 -5.20 7.37 5.33
CA SER A 43 -5.14 8.68 4.66
C SER A 43 -4.76 9.81 5.63
N THR A 44 -5.27 9.78 6.86
CA THR A 44 -4.91 10.76 7.91
C THR A 44 -3.46 10.58 8.34
N PHE A 45 -3.02 9.33 8.49
CA PHE A 45 -1.66 8.99 8.86
C PHE A 45 -0.65 9.43 7.78
N GLN A 46 -0.95 9.14 6.52
CA GLN A 46 -0.14 9.62 5.39
C GLN A 46 -0.01 11.14 5.39
N ARG A 47 -1.11 11.89 5.61
CA ARG A 47 -1.05 13.36 5.65
C ARG A 47 -0.20 13.88 6.81
N TYR A 48 -0.31 13.25 7.98
CA TYR A 48 0.47 13.59 9.17
C TYR A 48 1.97 13.38 8.93
N LEU A 49 2.35 12.21 8.41
CA LEU A 49 3.73 11.91 8.06
C LEU A 49 4.27 12.86 6.99
N THR A 50 3.48 13.16 5.96
CA THR A 50 3.88 14.15 4.93
C THR A 50 4.13 15.52 5.52
N SER A 51 3.38 15.93 6.54
CA SER A 51 3.61 17.20 7.22
C SER A 51 4.92 17.21 8.01
N ILE A 52 5.22 16.13 8.74
CA ILE A 52 6.42 16.03 9.59
C ILE A 52 7.69 15.87 8.75
N PHE A 53 7.63 15.01 7.74
CA PHE A 53 8.77 14.64 6.92
C PHE A 53 8.79 15.40 5.60
N SER A 54 8.06 16.51 5.46
CA SER A 54 8.01 17.31 4.23
C SER A 54 9.40 17.65 3.68
N ASP A 55 10.35 17.98 4.56
CA ASP A 55 11.74 18.29 4.21
C ASP A 55 12.57 17.04 3.83
N LEU A 56 12.18 15.85 4.30
CA LEU A 56 12.89 14.58 4.11
C LEU A 56 12.27 13.72 2.98
N LEU A 57 11.05 14.04 2.58
CA LEU A 57 10.28 13.32 1.56
C LEU A 57 10.85 13.45 0.15
N GLN A 58 11.60 14.53 -0.13
CA GLN A 58 12.24 14.71 -1.44
C GLN A 58 13.56 13.94 -1.60
N ASP A 59 14.23 13.62 -0.49
CA ASP A 59 15.60 13.10 -0.53
C ASP A 59 15.74 11.64 -0.07
N CYS A 60 15.02 11.19 0.97
CA CYS A 60 15.34 9.90 1.63
C CYS A 60 14.13 9.08 2.13
N MET A 61 12.92 9.63 2.10
CA MET A 61 11.75 8.99 2.71
C MET A 61 10.56 9.03 1.75
N GLU A 62 9.85 7.91 1.59
CA GLU A 62 8.57 7.88 0.86
C GLU A 62 7.52 7.15 1.73
N VAL A 63 6.33 7.76 1.82
CA VAL A 63 5.23 7.33 2.70
C VAL A 63 4.07 6.84 1.86
N PHE A 64 3.61 5.60 2.08
CA PHE A 64 2.50 5.02 1.32
C PHE A 64 1.51 4.29 2.21
N MET A 65 0.30 4.87 2.35
CA MET A 65 -0.84 4.35 3.12
C MET A 65 -0.48 3.99 4.57
N ASP A 66 0.10 2.81 4.78
CA ASP A 66 0.45 2.27 6.09
C ASP A 66 1.94 1.88 6.24
N ASP A 67 2.67 1.83 5.12
CA ASP A 67 4.10 1.55 5.09
C ASP A 67 4.87 2.82 4.74
N PHE A 68 5.79 3.21 5.62
CA PHE A 68 6.83 4.20 5.29
C PHE A 68 8.16 3.48 5.16
N THR A 69 8.76 3.58 3.98
CA THR A 69 10.06 2.98 3.70
C THR A 69 11.08 4.10 3.74
N CYS A 70 11.90 4.11 4.79
CA CYS A 70 12.98 5.07 4.89
C CYS A 70 14.23 4.46 4.29
N HIS A 71 14.70 5.02 3.17
CA HIS A 71 15.85 4.56 2.42
C HIS A 71 17.05 5.42 2.81
N PHE A 72 17.73 5.07 3.90
CA PHE A 72 18.96 5.77 4.30
C PHE A 72 20.17 5.21 3.55
N MET A 73 20.87 6.06 2.79
CA MET A 73 22.15 5.75 2.13
C MET A 73 22.15 4.46 1.27
N VAL A 74 21.05 4.20 0.55
CA VAL A 74 20.94 3.03 -0.35
C VAL A 74 21.03 3.47 -1.81
N THR A 75 21.88 2.81 -2.59
CA THR A 75 22.02 3.03 -4.04
C THR A 75 20.90 2.37 -4.85
N GLU A 76 20.22 1.40 -4.25
CA GLU A 76 19.09 0.66 -4.78
C GLU A 76 18.15 0.24 -3.64
N GLY A 77 16.84 0.24 -3.89
CA GLY A 77 15.85 -0.09 -2.86
C GLY A 77 14.49 -0.48 -3.45
N ILE A 78 13.70 -1.25 -2.70
CA ILE A 78 12.33 -1.60 -3.08
C ILE A 78 11.38 -0.50 -2.60
N VAL A 79 10.71 0.16 -3.54
CA VAL A 79 9.77 1.26 -3.33
C VAL A 79 8.44 0.88 -3.99
N LEU A 80 7.35 0.80 -3.23
CA LEU A 80 6.03 0.37 -3.71
C LEU A 80 6.05 -1.02 -4.42
N GLY A 81 7.05 -1.84 -4.10
CA GLY A 81 7.30 -3.11 -4.76
C GLY A 81 7.84 -3.01 -6.19
N HIS A 82 8.50 -1.90 -6.50
CA HIS A 82 9.42 -1.74 -7.62
C HIS A 82 10.84 -1.58 -7.09
N LEU A 83 11.82 -2.15 -7.79
CA LEU A 83 13.22 -1.91 -7.49
C LEU A 83 13.63 -0.57 -8.12
N VAL A 84 13.93 0.42 -7.31
CA VAL A 84 14.39 1.74 -7.75
C VAL A 84 15.90 1.80 -7.60
N SER A 85 16.60 2.13 -8.68
CA SER A 85 18.04 2.31 -8.72
C SER A 85 18.44 3.51 -9.59
N ASN A 86 19.72 3.87 -9.61
CA ASN A 86 20.23 4.90 -10.52
C ASN A 86 20.03 4.58 -12.02
N ARG A 87 19.72 3.32 -12.38
CA ARG A 87 19.48 2.88 -13.76
C ARG A 87 18.01 3.05 -14.16
N GLY A 88 17.12 3.27 -13.19
CA GLY A 88 15.69 3.44 -13.40
C GLY A 88 14.86 2.59 -12.44
N ILE A 89 13.58 2.48 -12.79
CA ILE A 89 12.58 1.69 -12.05
C ILE A 89 12.50 0.32 -12.71
N GLU A 90 12.73 -0.73 -11.93
CA GLU A 90 12.62 -2.13 -12.33
C GLU A 90 11.53 -2.83 -11.53
N VAL A 91 11.08 -3.97 -12.03
CA VAL A 91 10.10 -4.80 -11.33
C VAL A 91 10.81 -5.67 -10.30
N ASP A 92 10.26 -5.73 -9.09
CA ASP A 92 10.74 -6.65 -8.07
C ASP A 92 10.56 -8.10 -8.53
N LYS A 93 11.67 -8.84 -8.59
CA LYS A 93 11.70 -10.25 -9.03
C LYS A 93 10.81 -11.13 -8.16
N SER A 94 10.73 -10.85 -6.85
CA SER A 94 9.89 -11.64 -5.94
C SER A 94 8.42 -11.64 -6.38
N LYS A 95 7.93 -10.52 -6.91
CA LYS A 95 6.56 -10.42 -7.41
C LYS A 95 6.37 -11.05 -8.79
N ILE A 96 7.40 -11.07 -9.64
CA ILE A 96 7.39 -11.80 -10.90
C ILE A 96 7.30 -13.31 -10.64
N ASP A 97 8.07 -13.80 -9.67
CA ASP A 97 8.10 -15.22 -9.32
C ASP A 97 6.75 -15.70 -8.81
N ILE A 98 6.07 -14.88 -7.98
CA ILE A 98 4.69 -15.15 -7.54
C ILE A 98 3.76 -15.32 -8.74
N ILE A 99 3.77 -14.38 -9.70
CA ILE A 99 2.90 -14.45 -10.88
C ILE A 99 3.24 -15.65 -11.77
N THR A 100 4.51 -15.99 -11.89
CA THR A 100 5.00 -17.12 -12.69
C THR A 100 4.61 -18.46 -12.05
N SER A 101 4.49 -18.49 -10.72
CA SER A 101 4.05 -19.67 -9.97
C SER A 101 2.52 -19.85 -9.90
N LEU A 102 1.73 -18.87 -10.36
CA LEU A 102 0.28 -18.96 -10.33
C LEU A 102 -0.21 -20.09 -11.26
N PRO A 103 -1.19 -20.90 -10.82
CA PRO A 103 -1.80 -21.89 -11.69
C PRO A 103 -2.58 -21.21 -12.83
N ASN A 104 -2.73 -21.93 -13.95
CA ASN A 104 -3.53 -21.44 -15.07
C ASN A 104 -4.97 -21.18 -14.60
N PRO A 105 -5.53 -19.97 -14.84
CA PRO A 105 -6.86 -19.63 -14.37
C PRO A 105 -7.90 -20.50 -15.07
N THR A 106 -8.78 -21.10 -14.28
CA THR A 106 -9.89 -21.96 -14.71
C THR A 106 -11.24 -21.27 -14.64
N SER A 107 -11.32 -20.13 -13.95
CA SER A 107 -12.55 -19.37 -13.71
C SER A 107 -12.41 -17.90 -14.12
N MET A 108 -13.55 -17.28 -14.45
CA MET A 108 -13.63 -15.88 -14.81
C MET A 108 -13.12 -14.92 -13.73
N TRP A 109 -13.35 -15.26 -12.45
CA TRP A 109 -12.83 -14.49 -11.31
C TRP A 109 -11.31 -14.55 -11.22
N GLU A 110 -10.71 -15.70 -11.55
CA GLU A 110 -9.26 -15.88 -11.57
C GLU A 110 -8.62 -15.12 -12.73
N VAL A 111 -9.26 -15.12 -13.91
CA VAL A 111 -8.84 -14.30 -15.05
C VAL A 111 -8.86 -12.82 -14.68
N ARG A 112 -9.92 -12.35 -13.99
CA ARG A 112 -10.03 -10.96 -13.52
C ARG A 112 -8.95 -10.61 -12.50
N SER A 113 -8.70 -11.50 -11.55
CA SER A 113 -7.65 -11.35 -10.53
C SER A 113 -6.26 -11.27 -11.17
N PHE A 114 -5.95 -12.21 -12.07
CA PHE A 114 -4.69 -12.24 -12.82
C PHE A 114 -4.47 -10.96 -13.63
N LEU A 115 -5.50 -10.49 -14.36
CA LEU A 115 -5.41 -9.23 -15.11
C LEU A 115 -5.19 -8.02 -14.20
N GLY A 116 -5.74 -8.03 -12.99
CA GLY A 116 -5.45 -7.02 -11.96
C GLY A 116 -3.98 -7.01 -11.56
N HIS A 117 -3.42 -8.19 -11.24
CA HIS A 117 -2.01 -8.33 -10.89
C HIS A 117 -1.08 -7.97 -12.06
N ALA A 118 -1.35 -8.48 -13.26
CA ALA A 118 -0.55 -8.18 -14.46
C ALA A 118 -0.64 -6.70 -14.86
N GLY A 119 -1.79 -6.05 -14.61
CA GLY A 119 -2.02 -4.64 -14.87
C GLY A 119 -1.06 -3.72 -14.10
N PHE A 120 -0.63 -4.10 -12.90
CA PHE A 120 0.38 -3.38 -12.13
C PHE A 120 1.70 -3.25 -12.89
N TYR A 121 2.09 -4.28 -13.66
CA TYR A 121 3.33 -4.31 -14.45
C TYR A 121 3.17 -3.85 -15.90
N ARG A 122 2.00 -3.34 -16.29
CA ARG A 122 1.69 -2.98 -17.69
C ARG A 122 2.73 -2.05 -18.33
N ARG A 123 3.40 -1.19 -17.53
CA ARG A 123 4.41 -0.22 -18.01
C ARG A 123 5.70 -0.92 -18.48
N PHE A 124 5.99 -2.11 -17.96
CA PHE A 124 7.18 -2.90 -18.28
C PHE A 124 6.93 -3.93 -19.38
N ILE A 125 5.65 -4.20 -19.71
CA ILE A 125 5.26 -5.19 -20.72
C ILE A 125 4.93 -4.47 -22.03
N LYS A 126 5.80 -4.63 -23.03
CA LYS A 126 5.58 -4.05 -24.36
C LYS A 126 4.29 -4.62 -24.97
N ASN A 127 3.41 -3.73 -25.46
CA ASN A 127 2.12 -4.09 -26.04
C ASN A 127 1.18 -4.89 -25.11
N PHE A 128 1.24 -4.65 -23.79
CA PHE A 128 0.38 -5.34 -22.80
C PHE A 128 -1.09 -5.43 -23.23
N SER A 129 -1.67 -4.34 -23.72
CA SER A 129 -3.08 -4.30 -24.15
C SER A 129 -3.40 -5.32 -25.25
N LYS A 130 -2.47 -5.59 -26.17
CA LYS A 130 -2.67 -6.61 -27.23
C LYS A 130 -2.58 -8.02 -26.67
N LEU A 131 -1.68 -8.25 -25.72
CA LEU A 131 -1.49 -9.54 -25.07
C LEU A 131 -2.64 -9.89 -24.12
N ALA A 132 -3.17 -8.89 -23.40
CA ALA A 132 -4.29 -9.05 -22.48
C ALA A 132 -5.65 -9.13 -23.21
N LEU A 133 -5.73 -8.71 -24.48
CA LEU A 133 -6.99 -8.65 -25.24
C LEU A 133 -7.77 -9.96 -25.26
N PRO A 134 -7.17 -11.14 -25.54
CA PRO A 134 -7.90 -12.41 -25.54
C PRO A 134 -8.50 -12.73 -24.17
N LEU A 135 -7.77 -12.46 -23.09
CA LEU A 135 -8.22 -12.69 -21.71
C LEU A 135 -9.32 -11.71 -21.31
N SER A 136 -9.22 -10.44 -21.71
CA SER A 136 -10.25 -9.45 -21.45
C SER A 136 -11.56 -9.69 -22.20
N LYS A 137 -11.53 -10.47 -23.29
CA LYS A 137 -12.74 -10.89 -24.03
C LYS A 137 -13.47 -12.06 -23.40
N LEU A 138 -12.80 -12.79 -22.50
CA LEU A 138 -13.43 -13.86 -21.74
C LEU A 138 -14.28 -13.29 -20.60
N LEU A 139 -13.90 -12.10 -20.07
CA LEU A 139 -14.58 -11.34 -19.01
C LEU A 139 -15.91 -10.75 -19.49
#